data_AF-A0ABD5UEK1-F1
#
_entry.id   AF-A0ABD5UEK1-F1
#
_cell.length_a   1.000
_cell.length_b   1.000
_cell.length_c   1.000
_cell.angle_alpha   90.00
_cell.angle_beta   90.00
_cell.angle_gamma   90.00
#
_symmetry.space_group_name_H-M   'P 1'
#
loop_
_entity.id
_entity.type
_entity.pdbx_description
1 polymer ?
#
loop_
_entity_poly.entity_id
_entity_poly.type
_entity_poly.pdbx_seq_one_letter_code
_entity_poly.pdbx_strand_id
1 'polypeptide(L)'
;MPSDELTTTTEVVTLAEHADGLGTSTARRLENHGLETVADILNADEEMLTDVPYVSETRADTLQEIAEAVGGVDPDPLVDSRAVVLEATLGEKLNLTMAERDGYACPWYVIDAEDAIEWDGATGETWRTRRLRIADGISGTSRRECDLVLGGEEIRLEDPPVKHLSAQPNAPEWRVESVGAIGRASTSSIATLRGQQEQQDAKPEGDDTWRKYQRGETA
;
A
#
# COMPACT_ATOMS: atom_id res chain seq x y z
N MET A 1 33.07 2.94 11.65
CA MET A 1 31.79 3.64 11.79
C MET A 1 31.00 3.24 10.57
N PRO A 2 29.87 2.52 10.67
CA PRO A 2 29.00 2.41 9.51
C PRO A 2 28.55 3.84 9.20
N SER A 3 28.82 4.31 8.00
CA SER A 3 28.02 5.40 7.46
C SER A 3 26.62 4.80 7.35
N ASP A 4 25.66 5.29 8.13
CA ASP A 4 24.26 4.96 7.90
C ASP A 4 23.93 5.50 6.50
N GLU A 5 24.06 4.63 5.49
CA GLU A 5 23.67 4.95 4.13
C GLU A 5 22.16 5.10 4.14
N LEU A 6 21.69 6.34 4.11
CA LEU A 6 20.28 6.67 3.95
C LEU A 6 19.82 6.09 2.61
N THR A 7 18.66 5.45 2.60
CA THR A 7 18.04 4.87 1.40
C THR A 7 16.60 5.37 1.26
N THR A 8 15.94 5.00 0.17
CA THR A 8 14.51 5.33 -0.05
C THR A 8 13.59 4.76 1.04
N THR A 9 13.99 3.70 1.72
CA THR A 9 13.22 3.11 2.85
C THR A 9 13.56 3.74 4.20
N THR A 10 14.49 4.69 4.26
CA THR A 10 14.83 5.38 5.51
C THR A 10 13.65 6.19 6.02
N GLU A 11 13.36 6.07 7.32
CA GLU A 11 12.30 6.81 8.00
C GLU A 11 12.59 8.32 7.98
N VAL A 12 11.56 9.14 7.78
CA VAL A 12 11.70 10.61 7.73
C VAL A 12 12.21 11.18 9.05
N VAL A 13 11.93 10.53 10.17
CA VAL A 13 12.49 10.92 11.48
C VAL A 13 14.00 10.66 11.53
N THR A 14 14.50 9.56 10.97
CA THR A 14 15.94 9.31 10.85
C THR A 14 16.59 10.26 9.85
N LEU A 15 15.90 10.60 8.75
CA LEU A 15 16.36 11.63 7.81
C LEU A 15 16.56 12.98 8.49
N ALA A 16 15.65 13.37 9.39
CA ALA A 16 15.72 14.62 10.15
C ALA A 16 16.93 14.75 11.07
N GLU A 17 17.57 13.63 11.43
CA GLU A 17 18.79 13.62 12.23
C GLU A 17 20.04 13.93 11.39
N HIS A 18 19.94 13.76 10.07
CA HIS A 18 21.06 13.83 9.13
C HIS A 18 20.96 15.00 8.14
N ALA A 19 19.76 15.53 7.88
CA ALA A 19 19.51 16.58 6.91
C ALA A 19 19.23 17.95 7.57
N ASP A 20 20.09 18.93 7.28
CA ASP A 20 19.87 20.31 7.69
C ASP A 20 18.58 20.87 7.05
N GLY A 21 17.70 21.45 7.87
CA GLY A 21 16.43 22.04 7.41
C GLY A 21 15.18 21.20 7.69
N LEU A 22 15.35 19.90 7.96
CA LEU A 22 14.29 18.99 8.41
C LEU A 22 14.35 18.78 9.92
N GLY A 23 13.59 19.56 10.68
CA GLY A 23 13.51 19.37 12.14
C GLY A 23 12.64 18.17 12.53
N THR A 24 12.93 17.55 13.68
CA THR A 24 12.17 16.40 14.23
C THR A 24 10.66 16.67 14.34
N SER A 25 10.26 17.91 14.60
CA SER A 25 8.83 18.28 14.65
C SER A 25 8.14 18.24 13.29
N THR A 26 8.86 18.55 12.20
CA THR A 26 8.33 18.44 10.84
C THR A 26 8.28 16.99 10.41
N ALA A 27 9.32 16.21 10.71
CA ALA A 27 9.35 14.77 10.43
C ALA A 27 8.16 14.03 11.07
N ARG A 28 7.86 14.30 12.34
CA ARG A 28 6.68 13.72 13.00
C ARG A 28 5.35 14.14 12.36
N ARG A 29 5.27 15.33 11.76
CA ARG A 29 4.05 15.75 11.05
C ARG A 29 3.91 15.02 9.73
N LEU A 30 5.01 14.85 8.99
CA LEU A 30 5.04 14.05 7.77
C LEU A 30 4.58 12.61 8.06
N GLU A 31 5.10 11.97 9.11
CA GLU A 31 4.65 10.63 9.54
C GLU A 31 3.15 10.59 9.88
N ASN A 32 2.64 11.58 10.62
CA ASN A 32 1.21 11.66 10.95
C ASN A 32 0.32 11.85 9.72
N HIS A 33 0.88 12.27 8.60
CA HIS A 33 0.21 12.41 7.31
C HIS A 33 0.51 11.24 6.36
N GLY A 34 1.12 10.15 6.85
CA GLY A 34 1.41 8.94 6.07
C GLY A 34 2.71 9.00 5.26
N LEU A 35 3.47 10.09 5.36
CA LEU A 35 4.77 10.29 4.73
C LEU A 35 5.88 9.83 5.69
N GLU A 36 6.04 8.52 5.81
CA GLU A 36 6.88 7.87 6.82
C GLU A 36 8.33 7.71 6.37
N THR A 37 8.60 7.69 5.06
CA THR A 37 9.90 7.35 4.46
C THR A 37 10.37 8.38 3.43
N VAL A 38 11.66 8.34 3.07
CA VAL A 38 12.23 9.13 1.96
C VAL A 38 11.47 8.88 0.65
N ALA A 39 11.10 7.63 0.35
CA ALA A 39 10.30 7.28 -0.81
C ALA A 39 8.95 8.01 -0.82
N ASP A 40 8.32 8.23 0.33
CA ASP A 40 7.06 8.95 0.38
C ASP A 40 7.23 10.42 0.01
N ILE A 41 8.33 11.04 0.43
CA ILE A 41 8.65 12.42 0.03
C ILE A 41 8.89 12.48 -1.49
N LEU A 42 9.66 11.52 -2.04
CA LEU A 42 9.95 11.46 -3.49
C LEU A 42 8.70 11.30 -4.35
N ASN A 43 7.70 10.54 -3.87
CA ASN A 43 6.47 10.28 -4.60
C ASN A 43 5.35 11.29 -4.30
N ALA A 44 5.48 12.07 -3.23
CA ALA A 44 4.52 13.11 -2.91
C ALA A 44 4.63 14.26 -3.91
N ASP A 45 3.48 14.77 -4.35
CA ASP A 45 3.42 16.03 -5.08
C ASP A 45 3.48 17.22 -4.11
N GLU A 46 3.65 18.42 -4.68
CA GLU A 46 3.72 19.66 -3.92
C GLU A 46 2.44 19.91 -3.10
N GLU A 47 1.27 19.54 -3.63
CA GLU A 47 -0.02 19.69 -2.93
C GLU A 47 -0.06 18.79 -1.69
N MET A 48 0.30 17.52 -1.81
CA MET A 48 0.36 16.57 -0.69
C MET A 48 1.35 17.01 0.40
N LEU A 49 2.50 17.56 0.01
CA LEU A 49 3.49 18.07 0.97
C LEU A 49 2.98 19.33 1.67
N THR A 50 2.35 20.26 0.95
CA THR A 50 1.86 21.53 1.51
C THR A 50 0.57 21.39 2.32
N ASP A 51 -0.18 20.31 2.12
CA ASP A 51 -1.29 19.89 3.00
C ASP A 51 -0.82 19.53 4.42
N VAL A 52 0.46 19.22 4.62
CA VAL A 52 1.03 18.96 5.94
C VAL A 52 1.19 20.28 6.70
N PRO A 53 0.60 20.42 7.91
CA PRO A 53 0.65 21.67 8.66
C PRO A 53 2.09 22.18 8.87
N TYR A 54 2.30 23.46 8.55
CA TYR A 54 3.59 24.17 8.63
C TYR A 54 4.65 23.74 7.61
N VAL A 55 4.25 23.02 6.55
CA VAL A 55 5.05 22.83 5.33
C VAL A 55 4.58 23.87 4.31
N SER A 56 5.43 24.88 4.06
CA SER A 56 5.23 25.84 2.96
C SER A 56 5.78 25.27 1.65
N GLU A 57 5.41 25.85 0.51
CA GLU A 57 5.96 25.50 -0.82
C GLU A 57 7.50 25.42 -0.81
N THR A 58 8.18 26.46 -0.31
CA THR A 58 9.66 26.46 -0.18
C THR A 58 10.20 25.31 0.66
N ARG A 59 9.41 24.85 1.65
CA ARG A 59 9.80 23.74 2.51
C ARG A 59 9.51 22.40 1.85
N ALA A 60 8.46 22.29 1.05
CA ALA A 60 8.20 21.13 0.19
C ALA A 60 9.35 20.97 -0.81
N ASP A 61 9.77 22.04 -1.49
CA ASP A 61 10.94 22.02 -2.39
C ASP A 61 12.20 21.51 -1.70
N THR A 62 12.48 22.04 -0.50
CA THR A 62 13.66 21.63 0.28
C THR A 62 13.59 20.15 0.66
N LEU A 63 12.40 19.65 1.01
CA LEU A 63 12.20 18.23 1.33
C LEU A 63 12.44 17.35 0.11
N GLN A 64 11.94 17.77 -1.06
CA GLN A 64 12.15 17.07 -2.33
C GLN A 64 13.64 16.98 -2.66
N GLU A 65 14.37 18.10 -2.58
CA GLU A 65 15.80 18.15 -2.87
C GLU A 65 16.61 17.22 -1.96
N ILE A 66 16.32 17.21 -0.65
CA ILE A 66 16.95 16.31 0.31
C ILE A 66 16.65 14.86 -0.04
N ALA A 67 15.38 14.56 -0.36
CA ALA A 67 14.95 13.20 -0.67
C ALA A 67 15.57 12.71 -1.99
N GLU A 68 15.69 13.56 -3.01
CA GLU A 68 16.35 13.25 -4.28
C GLU A 68 17.84 12.97 -4.11
N ALA A 69 18.51 13.76 -3.25
CA ALA A 69 19.91 13.55 -2.92
C ALA A 69 20.16 12.18 -2.24
N VAL A 70 19.19 11.67 -1.48
CA VAL A 70 19.23 10.34 -0.85
C VAL A 70 18.78 9.25 -1.82
N GLY A 71 17.74 9.52 -2.61
CA GLY A 71 17.03 8.54 -3.42
C GLY A 71 17.76 8.07 -4.67
N GLY A 72 18.74 8.84 -5.16
CA GLY A 72 19.53 8.47 -6.35
C GLY A 72 18.63 8.21 -7.56
N VAL A 73 18.31 9.27 -8.31
CA VAL A 73 17.34 9.27 -9.41
C VAL A 73 17.48 8.07 -10.37
N ASP A 74 16.54 7.14 -10.29
CA ASP A 74 15.76 6.67 -11.44
C ASP A 74 14.48 5.98 -10.91
N PRO A 75 13.26 6.42 -11.29
CA PRO A 75 12.07 5.62 -11.04
C PRO A 75 12.23 4.28 -11.79
N ASP A 76 12.02 3.16 -11.09
CA ASP A 76 12.04 1.82 -11.70
C ASP A 76 11.15 1.83 -12.96
N PRO A 77 11.59 1.19 -14.07
CA PRO A 77 10.83 1.19 -15.32
C PRO A 77 9.41 0.68 -15.05
N LEU A 78 8.43 1.27 -15.73
CA LEU A 78 7.00 0.93 -15.63
C LEU A 78 6.80 -0.59 -15.50
N VAL A 79 6.66 -1.04 -14.25
CA VAL A 79 6.54 -2.46 -13.93
C VAL A 79 5.15 -2.90 -14.37
N ASP A 80 5.06 -4.11 -14.92
CA ASP A 80 3.78 -4.71 -15.27
C ASP A 80 2.88 -4.77 -14.03
N SER A 81 1.71 -4.11 -14.07
CA SER A 81 0.77 -4.05 -12.94
C SER A 81 0.42 -5.42 -12.37
N ARG A 82 0.36 -6.47 -13.20
CA ARG A 82 0.08 -7.84 -12.77
C ARG A 82 1.26 -8.41 -12.01
N ALA A 83 2.49 -8.17 -12.50
CA ALA A 83 3.70 -8.57 -11.78
C ALA A 83 3.75 -7.89 -10.40
N VAL A 84 3.44 -6.59 -10.33
CA VAL A 84 3.36 -5.87 -9.05
C VAL A 84 2.37 -6.56 -8.10
N VAL A 85 1.14 -6.84 -8.53
CA VAL A 85 0.16 -7.52 -7.67
C VAL A 85 0.62 -8.93 -7.27
N LEU A 86 1.21 -9.69 -8.19
CA LEU A 86 1.68 -11.07 -7.93
C LEU A 86 2.88 -11.15 -6.99
N GLU A 87 3.72 -10.12 -6.96
CA GLU A 87 4.95 -10.07 -6.17
C GLU A 87 4.81 -9.25 -4.89
N ALA A 88 3.78 -8.40 -4.79
CA ALA A 88 3.56 -7.52 -3.65
C ALA A 88 3.58 -8.27 -2.31
N THR A 89 4.22 -7.67 -1.33
CA THR A 89 4.41 -8.27 -0.01
C THR A 89 3.82 -7.39 1.09
N LEU A 90 3.64 -7.96 2.30
CA LEU A 90 3.15 -7.22 3.44
C LEU A 90 3.96 -5.93 3.68
N GLY A 91 3.24 -4.82 3.85
CA GLY A 91 3.76 -3.49 4.07
C GLY A 91 4.23 -2.75 2.82
N GLU A 92 4.10 -3.34 1.63
CA GLU A 92 4.41 -2.65 0.38
C GLU A 92 3.41 -1.53 0.09
N LYS A 93 3.89 -0.42 -0.47
CA LYS A 93 3.08 0.74 -0.88
C LYS A 93 2.80 0.65 -2.37
N LEU A 94 1.53 0.57 -2.71
CA LEU A 94 1.02 0.46 -4.07
C LEU A 94 0.31 1.75 -4.46
N ASN A 95 0.62 2.25 -5.64
CA ASN A 95 -0.09 3.34 -6.26
C ASN A 95 -1.10 2.79 -7.27
N LEU A 96 -2.37 3.17 -7.13
CA LEU A 96 -3.47 2.60 -7.91
C LEU A 96 -4.11 3.67 -8.80
N THR A 97 -4.10 3.46 -10.12
CA THR A 97 -4.83 4.31 -11.07
C THR A 97 -6.15 3.65 -11.44
N MET A 98 -7.27 4.35 -11.26
CA MET A 98 -8.61 3.82 -11.59
C MET A 98 -8.95 4.07 -13.06
N ALA A 99 -9.53 3.09 -13.74
CA ALA A 99 -9.88 3.22 -15.16
C ALA A 99 -11.05 4.17 -15.46
N GLU A 100 -11.95 4.38 -14.48
CA GLU A 100 -13.23 5.09 -14.68
C GLU A 100 -13.36 6.38 -13.84
N ARG A 101 -12.29 6.83 -13.20
CA ARG A 101 -12.28 8.06 -12.39
C ARG A 101 -11.05 8.90 -12.66
N ASP A 102 -11.27 10.21 -12.78
CA ASP A 102 -10.22 11.24 -12.74
C ASP A 102 -9.65 11.44 -11.31
N GLY A 103 -9.58 10.35 -10.53
CA GLY A 103 -9.16 10.37 -9.12
C GLY A 103 -7.74 9.86 -8.99
N TYR A 104 -6.89 10.67 -8.37
CA TYR A 104 -5.46 10.49 -8.21
C TYR A 104 -5.06 9.09 -7.74
N ALA A 105 -3.88 8.69 -8.20
CA ALA A 105 -3.17 7.54 -7.71
C ALA A 105 -2.76 7.82 -6.25
N CYS A 106 -3.59 7.37 -5.31
CA CYS A 106 -3.29 7.47 -3.88
C CYS A 106 -2.46 6.25 -3.44
N PRO A 107 -1.51 6.42 -2.51
CA PRO A 107 -0.77 5.30 -1.94
C PRO A 107 -1.67 4.41 -1.06
N TRP A 108 -1.64 3.11 -1.32
CA TRP A 108 -2.29 2.06 -0.54
C TRP A 108 -1.26 1.09 0.02
N TYR A 109 -1.45 0.65 1.25
CA TYR A 109 -0.59 -0.29 1.95
C TYR A 109 -1.12 -1.70 1.81
N VAL A 110 -0.27 -2.66 1.45
CA VAL A 110 -0.60 -4.09 1.58
C VAL A 110 -0.59 -4.46 3.05
N ILE A 111 -1.75 -4.78 3.61
CA ILE A 111 -1.94 -5.14 5.03
C ILE A 111 -2.19 -6.64 5.24
N ASP A 112 -2.53 -7.36 4.17
CA ASP A 112 -2.50 -8.82 4.12
C ASP A 112 -2.20 -9.27 2.68
N ALA A 113 -1.42 -10.33 2.54
CA ALA A 113 -0.91 -10.79 1.25
C ALA A 113 -0.99 -12.32 1.18
N GLU A 114 -2.11 -12.82 0.66
CA GLU A 114 -2.25 -14.25 0.38
C GLU A 114 -1.32 -14.67 -0.76
N ASP A 115 -0.94 -15.95 -0.78
CA ASP A 115 -0.16 -16.51 -1.88
C ASP A 115 -0.96 -16.50 -3.19
N ALA A 116 -0.27 -16.29 -4.31
CA ALA A 116 -0.89 -16.40 -5.62
C ALA A 116 -1.34 -17.84 -5.89
N ILE A 117 -2.51 -17.98 -6.50
CA ILE A 117 -3.06 -19.27 -6.93
C ILE A 117 -2.81 -19.44 -8.43
N GLU A 118 -2.22 -20.58 -8.80
CA GLU A 118 -1.99 -20.94 -10.20
C GLU A 118 -3.14 -21.79 -10.74
N TRP A 119 -3.51 -21.54 -11.99
CA TRP A 119 -4.57 -22.24 -12.71
C TRP A 119 -4.08 -22.68 -14.08
N ASP A 120 -4.40 -23.92 -14.45
CA ASP A 120 -4.15 -24.43 -15.80
C ASP A 120 -5.39 -24.26 -16.68
N GLY A 121 -5.22 -23.52 -17.78
CA GLY A 121 -6.23 -23.33 -18.81
C GLY A 121 -6.37 -24.55 -19.71
N ALA A 122 -7.57 -24.74 -20.26
CA ALA A 122 -7.87 -25.84 -21.18
C ALA A 122 -7.02 -25.81 -22.48
N THR A 123 -6.45 -24.66 -22.82
CA THR A 123 -5.56 -24.39 -23.96
C THR A 123 -4.08 -24.63 -23.65
N GLY A 124 -3.73 -25.02 -22.41
CA GLY A 124 -2.34 -25.20 -21.96
C GLY A 124 -1.68 -23.91 -21.45
N GLU A 125 -2.45 -22.83 -21.30
CA GLU A 125 -1.99 -21.57 -20.71
C GLU A 125 -2.15 -21.63 -19.19
N THR A 126 -1.07 -21.37 -18.44
CA THR A 126 -1.15 -21.22 -16.98
C THR A 126 -1.33 -19.75 -16.64
N TRP A 127 -2.33 -19.43 -15.82
CA TRP A 127 -2.59 -18.07 -15.35
C TRP A 127 -2.64 -18.03 -13.83
N ARG A 128 -2.35 -16.87 -13.26
CA ARG A 128 -2.27 -16.68 -11.80
C ARG A 128 -3.31 -15.66 -11.35
N THR A 129 -3.93 -15.95 -10.21
CA THR A 129 -4.80 -15.02 -9.49
C THR A 129 -4.23 -14.71 -8.13
N ARG A 130 -4.52 -13.54 -7.60
CA ARG A 130 -4.14 -13.18 -6.24
C ARG A 130 -5.12 -12.19 -5.64
N ARG A 131 -5.32 -12.28 -4.33
CA ARG A 131 -6.07 -11.33 -3.52
C ARG A 131 -5.12 -10.70 -2.51
N LEU A 132 -5.07 -9.38 -2.46
CA LEU A 132 -4.34 -8.62 -1.46
C LEU A 132 -5.34 -7.79 -0.66
N ARG A 133 -5.19 -7.77 0.66
CA ARG A 133 -5.90 -6.79 1.49
C ARG A 133 -5.05 -5.52 1.52
N ILE A 134 -5.64 -4.40 1.11
CA ILE A 134 -4.95 -3.12 1.09
C ILE A 134 -5.68 -2.08 1.95
N ALA A 135 -4.96 -1.06 2.42
CA ALA A 135 -5.53 0.05 3.17
C ALA A 135 -4.95 1.42 2.78
N ASP A 136 -5.75 2.48 2.88
CA ASP A 136 -5.33 3.87 2.59
C ASP A 136 -4.44 4.48 3.70
N GLY A 137 -4.11 3.69 4.73
CA GLY A 137 -3.19 4.03 5.80
C GLY A 137 -2.86 2.83 6.67
N ILE A 138 -1.70 2.85 7.34
CA ILE A 138 -1.26 1.74 8.20
C ILE A 138 -1.98 1.75 9.55
N SER A 139 -2.21 2.93 10.11
CA SER A 139 -2.79 3.09 11.44
C SER A 139 -3.94 4.10 11.42
N GLY A 140 -4.94 3.88 12.27
CA GLY A 140 -6.12 4.75 12.36
C GLY A 140 -7.42 3.95 12.39
N THR A 141 -8.39 4.44 13.17
CA THR A 141 -9.72 3.82 13.32
C THR A 141 -10.66 4.07 12.13
N SER A 142 -10.25 4.94 11.20
CA SER A 142 -11.00 5.33 10.01
C SER A 142 -10.31 4.96 8.70
N ARG A 143 -9.29 4.08 8.74
CA ARG A 143 -8.63 3.59 7.53
C ARG A 143 -9.62 2.79 6.70
N ARG A 144 -9.62 2.99 5.39
CA ARG A 144 -10.42 2.20 4.45
C ARG A 144 -9.62 0.99 4.06
N GLU A 145 -10.29 -0.15 4.04
CA GLU A 145 -9.68 -1.41 3.63
C GLU A 145 -10.51 -2.04 2.52
N CYS A 146 -9.82 -2.47 1.47
CA CYS A 146 -10.41 -3.11 0.31
C CYS A 146 -9.55 -4.27 -0.15
N ASP A 147 -10.09 -5.11 -1.01
CA ASP A 147 -9.37 -6.22 -1.61
C ASP A 147 -8.98 -5.87 -3.04
N LEU A 148 -7.68 -5.94 -3.32
CA LEU A 148 -7.13 -5.83 -4.66
C LEU A 148 -7.04 -7.24 -5.25
N VAL A 149 -7.81 -7.48 -6.32
CA VAL A 149 -7.98 -8.81 -6.91
C VAL A 149 -7.43 -8.81 -8.33
N LEU A 150 -6.48 -9.71 -8.59
CA LEU A 150 -6.05 -10.07 -9.94
C LEU A 150 -6.85 -11.29 -10.40
N GLY A 151 -7.76 -11.07 -11.35
CA GLY A 151 -8.61 -12.10 -11.97
C GLY A 151 -8.29 -12.24 -13.45
N GLY A 152 -7.48 -13.25 -13.81
CA GLY A 152 -7.04 -13.42 -15.19
C GLY A 152 -6.18 -12.24 -15.64
N GLU A 153 -6.65 -11.46 -16.61
CA GLU A 153 -5.94 -10.30 -17.15
C GLU A 153 -6.31 -8.96 -16.51
N GLU A 154 -7.29 -8.93 -15.61
CA GLU A 154 -7.81 -7.70 -15.04
C GLU A 154 -7.50 -7.59 -13.55
N ILE A 155 -7.23 -6.36 -13.12
CA ILE A 155 -7.07 -5.98 -11.73
C ILE A 155 -8.28 -5.15 -11.31
N ARG A 156 -8.87 -5.48 -10.17
CA ARG A 156 -10.07 -4.84 -9.65
C ARG A 156 -9.96 -4.57 -8.16
N LEU A 157 -10.63 -3.52 -7.69
CA LEU A 157 -10.85 -3.25 -6.27
C LEU A 157 -12.25 -3.68 -5.84
N GLU A 158 -12.31 -4.40 -4.73
CA GLU A 158 -13.53 -4.82 -4.05
C GLU A 158 -13.62 -4.13 -2.66
N ASP A 159 -14.71 -3.38 -2.40
CA ASP A 159 -14.92 -2.59 -1.17
C ASP A 159 -16.35 -2.81 -0.60
N PRO A 160 -16.59 -3.25 0.66
CA PRO A 160 -15.94 -4.25 1.53
C PRO A 160 -16.79 -5.58 1.53
N PRO A 161 -16.69 -6.57 2.48
CA PRO A 161 -17.50 -7.80 2.39
C PRO A 161 -18.95 -7.47 2.77
N VAL A 162 -19.76 -7.16 1.77
CA VAL A 162 -21.18 -6.90 1.98
C VAL A 162 -21.84 -8.17 2.55
N LYS A 163 -22.39 -8.07 3.77
CA LYS A 163 -23.29 -9.09 4.35
C LYS A 163 -24.50 -9.39 3.45
N HIS A 164 -24.77 -8.54 2.48
CA HIS A 164 -25.77 -8.78 1.44
C HIS A 164 -25.19 -8.44 0.08
N LEU A 165 -24.93 -9.48 -0.72
CA LEU A 165 -24.84 -9.36 -2.18
C LEU A 165 -26.01 -8.52 -2.66
N SER A 166 -25.69 -7.36 -3.25
CA SER A 166 -26.68 -6.58 -3.99
C SER A 166 -27.28 -7.49 -5.06
N ALA A 167 -28.62 -7.62 -5.09
CA ALA A 167 -29.33 -8.38 -6.11
C ALA A 167 -29.31 -7.71 -7.51
N GLN A 168 -28.45 -6.70 -7.69
CA GLN A 168 -28.23 -6.05 -8.97
C GLN A 168 -27.05 -6.72 -9.70
N PRO A 169 -27.17 -7.05 -10.99
CA PRO A 169 -26.09 -7.65 -11.78
C PRO A 169 -24.85 -6.75 -11.99
N ASN A 170 -24.79 -5.57 -11.36
CA ASN A 170 -23.75 -4.52 -11.52
C ASN A 170 -23.26 -3.98 -10.15
N ALA A 171 -22.93 -4.85 -9.19
CA ALA A 171 -22.34 -4.43 -7.92
C ALA A 171 -20.85 -4.02 -8.10
N PRO A 172 -20.30 -3.14 -7.23
CA PRO A 172 -19.33 -2.09 -7.57
C PRO A 172 -17.87 -2.57 -7.55
N GLU A 173 -17.48 -3.40 -8.51
CA GLU A 173 -16.07 -3.67 -8.76
C GLU A 173 -15.46 -2.47 -9.50
N TRP A 174 -14.43 -1.83 -8.93
CA TRP A 174 -13.74 -0.75 -9.62
C TRP A 174 -12.57 -1.32 -10.41
N ARG A 175 -12.59 -1.11 -11.72
CA ARG A 175 -11.49 -1.52 -12.59
C ARG A 175 -10.27 -0.65 -12.34
N VAL A 176 -9.14 -1.31 -12.08
CA VAL A 176 -7.83 -0.68 -11.93
C VAL A 176 -7.14 -0.70 -13.29
N GLU A 177 -6.67 0.45 -13.74
CA GLU A 177 -5.91 0.59 -15.00
C GLU A 177 -4.44 0.24 -14.80
N SER A 178 -3.84 0.72 -13.71
CA SER A 178 -2.44 0.46 -13.40
C SER A 178 -2.18 0.33 -11.90
N VAL A 179 -1.18 -0.48 -11.57
CA VAL A 179 -0.66 -0.69 -10.22
C VAL A 179 0.86 -0.51 -10.27
N GLY A 180 1.39 0.39 -9.46
CA GLY A 180 2.83 0.60 -9.31
C GLY A 180 3.29 0.40 -7.88
N ALA A 181 4.41 -0.27 -7.66
CA ALA A 181 5.07 -0.26 -6.36
C ALA A 181 5.84 1.06 -6.20
N ILE A 182 5.53 1.82 -5.17
CA ILE A 182 6.11 3.17 -4.93
C ILE A 182 6.96 3.22 -3.67
N GLY A 183 7.03 2.13 -2.90
CA GLY A 183 7.87 2.06 -1.73
C GLY A 183 7.37 1.03 -0.74
N ARG A 184 7.77 1.21 0.52
CA ARG A 184 7.41 0.32 1.61
C ARG A 184 7.11 1.11 2.86
N ALA A 185 6.20 0.60 3.68
CA ALA A 185 6.00 1.02 5.05
C ALA A 185 7.31 0.97 5.85
N SER A 186 7.39 1.79 6.88
CA SER A 186 8.50 1.75 7.84
C SER A 186 8.61 0.38 8.52
N THR A 187 9.80 0.07 9.05
CA THR A 187 10.04 -1.23 9.71
C THR A 187 9.14 -1.42 10.94
N SER A 188 8.91 -0.33 11.69
CA SER A 188 8.04 -0.31 12.86
C SER A 188 6.57 -0.56 12.48
N SER A 189 6.11 0.03 11.37
CA SER A 189 4.78 -0.19 10.83
C SER A 189 4.58 -1.63 10.31
N ILE A 190 5.57 -2.21 9.63
CA ILE A 190 5.54 -3.62 9.22
C ILE A 190 5.44 -4.56 10.43
N ALA A 191 6.20 -4.29 11.50
CA ALA A 191 6.13 -5.07 12.74
C ALA A 191 4.74 -5.01 13.37
N THR A 192 4.09 -3.84 13.31
CA THR A 192 2.71 -3.67 13.78
C THR A 192 1.73 -4.50 12.95
N LEU A 193 1.85 -4.47 11.62
CA LEU A 193 1.01 -5.28 10.73
C LEU A 193 1.16 -6.78 10.98
N ARG A 194 2.39 -7.28 11.13
CA ARG A 194 2.64 -8.68 11.48
C ARG A 194 2.01 -9.06 12.82
N GLY A 195 2.17 -8.23 13.84
CA GLY A 195 1.55 -8.47 15.15
C GLY A 195 0.02 -8.47 15.11
N GLN A 196 -0.61 -7.70 14.20
CA GLN A 196 -2.05 -7.75 13.97
C GLN A 196 -2.47 -9.04 13.25
N GLN A 197 -1.72 -9.48 12.24
CA GLN A 197 -1.97 -10.71 11.51
C GLN A 197 -1.87 -11.94 12.44
N GLU A 198 -0.80 -12.03 13.24
CA GLU A 198 -0.63 -13.10 14.23
C GLU A 198 -1.78 -13.16 15.25
N GLN A 199 -2.35 -12.01 15.64
CA GLN A 199 -3.52 -11.95 16.53
C GLN A 199 -4.82 -12.37 15.84
N GLN A 200 -4.97 -12.11 14.53
CA GLN A 200 -6.10 -12.60 13.76
C GLN A 200 -6.02 -14.11 13.52
N ASP A 201 -4.80 -14.63 13.33
CA ASP A 201 -4.52 -16.07 13.18
C ASP A 201 -4.57 -16.83 14.51
N ALA A 202 -4.35 -16.14 15.64
CA ALA A 202 -4.44 -16.68 16.99
C ALA A 202 -5.91 -16.95 17.41
N LYS A 203 -6.43 -18.04 16.86
CA LYS A 203 -7.70 -18.74 17.16
C LYS A 203 -8.02 -18.84 18.68
N PRO A 204 -9.28 -18.62 19.11
CA PRO A 204 -9.81 -19.23 20.33
C PRO A 204 -10.04 -20.74 20.09
N GLU A 205 -9.37 -21.60 20.85
CA GLU A 205 -9.61 -23.04 20.82
C GLU A 205 -11.09 -23.35 21.11
N GLY A 206 -11.80 -23.94 20.14
CA GLY A 206 -13.11 -24.57 20.36
C GLY A 206 -14.30 -24.01 19.59
N ASP A 207 -14.13 -23.00 18.71
CA ASP A 207 -15.25 -22.47 17.93
C ASP A 207 -15.04 -22.62 16.40
N ASP A 208 -15.59 -23.69 15.82
CA ASP A 208 -15.56 -23.95 14.37
C ASP A 208 -16.56 -23.10 13.57
N THR A 209 -17.33 -22.21 14.22
CA THR A 209 -18.26 -21.31 13.51
C THR A 209 -17.55 -20.21 12.71
N TRP A 210 -16.27 -19.97 12.99
CA TRP A 210 -15.47 -18.91 12.35
C TRP A 210 -15.17 -19.17 10.86
N ARG A 211 -15.08 -20.45 10.44
CA ARG A 211 -14.81 -20.82 9.03
C ARG A 211 -15.98 -20.57 8.07
N LYS A 212 -17.22 -20.43 8.56
CA LYS A 212 -18.40 -20.26 7.69
C LYS A 212 -18.47 -18.91 7.01
N TYR A 213 -17.68 -17.92 7.44
CA TYR A 213 -17.74 -16.56 6.89
C TYR A 213 -16.58 -16.22 5.95
N GLN A 214 -15.58 -17.10 5.82
CA GLN A 214 -14.42 -16.91 4.95
C GLN A 214 -14.47 -17.77 3.68
N ARG A 215 -15.36 -18.78 3.64
CA ARG A 215 -15.53 -19.64 2.47
C ARG A 215 -16.97 -19.55 2.02
N GLY A 216 -17.19 -18.98 0.84
CA GLY A 216 -18.45 -19.07 0.10
C GLY A 216 -18.73 -20.50 -0.35
N GLU A 217 -18.70 -21.47 0.57
CA GLU A 217 -19.23 -22.81 0.34
C GLU A 217 -20.75 -22.72 0.49
N THR A 218 -21.43 -22.54 -0.63
CA THR A 218 -22.86 -22.86 -0.74
C THR A 218 -23.06 -24.32 -0.41
N ALA A 219 -23.80 -24.58 0.67
CA ALA A 219 -24.45 -25.86 0.94
C ALA A 219 -25.61 -26.11 -0.04
#